data_AF-A0A7J8GD96-F1
#
_entry.id   AF-A0A7J8GD96-F1
#
_cell.length_a   1.000
_cell.length_b   1.000
_cell.length_c   1.000
_cell.angle_alpha   90.00
_cell.angle_beta   90.00
_cell.angle_gamma   90.00
#
_symmetry.space_group_name_H-M   'P 1'
#
loop_
_entity.id
_entity.type
_entity.pdbx_description
1 polymer ?
#
loop_
_entity_poly.entity_id
_entity_poly.type
_entity_poly.pdbx_seq_one_letter_code
_entity_poly.pdbx_strand_id
1 'polypeptide(L)'
;MIRNGHGAAGGAERPGPGSRRAVRVWCDGCYDMVHYGHSNQLRQARAMGDYLIVGVHTDEEISKHKGPPVFTQEERYKMVQAIKWVDEVVPAAPYVTTLETLDKYSCDFCVHGNDITLTVDGRDTYEEVKQAGRYRECKRTQGVSTTDLVGRMLLVTKAHHRGQEMTSECREYADSFGKYVSEVVIGAPYAVTAELLDHFKVELVCHGKTEIVPDKDGSDPYQRERSHHGPHRPAHHQEQAGVRGPEPEEGGQGAGLPGGREAAGDTARGGARL
;
A
#
# COMPACT_ATOMS: atom_id res chain seq x y z
N MET A 1 -2.94 44.94 -16.42
CA MET A 1 -3.75 44.65 -17.63
C MET A 1 -3.95 43.16 -17.74
N ILE A 2 -5.20 42.74 -17.74
CA ILE A 2 -5.68 41.36 -17.87
C ILE A 2 -5.41 40.83 -19.29
N ARG A 3 -4.91 39.59 -19.42
CA ARG A 3 -5.29 38.68 -20.52
C ARG A 3 -5.34 37.23 -20.02
N ASN A 4 -6.57 36.71 -19.95
CA ASN A 4 -6.89 35.31 -19.78
C ASN A 4 -6.50 34.51 -21.03
N GLY A 5 -5.87 33.35 -20.85
CA GLY A 5 -5.72 32.32 -21.88
C GLY A 5 -6.33 31.02 -21.38
N HIS A 6 -7.53 30.70 -21.88
CA HIS A 6 -8.15 29.39 -21.74
C HIS A 6 -7.38 28.37 -22.59
N GLY A 7 -6.72 27.42 -21.93
CA GLY A 7 -6.14 26.22 -22.57
C GLY A 7 -7.21 25.16 -22.76
N ALA A 8 -7.38 24.73 -24.00
CA ALA A 8 -8.43 23.86 -24.49
C ALA A 8 -8.50 22.49 -23.79
N ALA A 9 -9.73 22.01 -23.59
CA ALA A 9 -10.04 20.64 -23.26
C ALA A 9 -9.45 19.70 -24.33
N GLY A 10 -8.54 18.82 -23.92
CA GLY A 10 -8.01 17.74 -24.76
C GLY A 10 -9.13 16.80 -25.16
N GLY A 11 -9.44 16.74 -26.45
CA GLY A 11 -10.41 15.81 -27.00
C GLY A 11 -9.93 14.37 -26.80
N ALA A 12 -10.78 13.54 -26.19
CA ALA A 12 -10.56 12.11 -26.11
C ALA A 12 -10.53 11.51 -27.52
N GLU A 13 -9.38 10.95 -27.90
CA GLU A 13 -9.17 10.27 -29.17
C GLU A 13 -10.12 9.06 -29.27
N ARG A 14 -10.90 8.98 -30.35
CA ARG A 14 -11.85 7.87 -30.54
C ARG A 14 -11.06 6.59 -30.88
N PRO A 15 -11.33 5.45 -30.22
CA PRO A 15 -10.63 4.21 -30.51
C PRO A 15 -10.91 3.77 -31.95
N GLY A 16 -9.84 3.40 -32.67
CA GLY A 16 -9.92 2.91 -34.05
C GLY A 16 -10.77 1.64 -34.18
N PRO A 17 -11.32 1.36 -35.37
CA PRO A 17 -12.18 0.22 -35.61
C PRO A 17 -11.37 -1.08 -35.46
N GLY A 18 -11.54 -1.79 -34.33
CA GLY A 18 -10.91 -3.09 -34.08
C GLY A 18 -10.38 -3.31 -32.65
N SER A 19 -10.26 -2.28 -31.82
CA SER A 19 -9.84 -2.45 -30.42
C SER A 19 -11.04 -2.82 -29.54
N ARG A 20 -11.07 -4.05 -29.00
CA ARG A 20 -12.07 -4.45 -28.00
C ARG A 20 -11.86 -3.58 -26.74
N ARG A 21 -12.94 -2.98 -26.23
CA ARG A 21 -12.89 -2.21 -24.97
C ARG A 21 -12.30 -3.07 -23.85
N ALA A 22 -11.30 -2.53 -23.16
CA ALA A 22 -10.71 -3.16 -21.99
C ALA A 22 -11.77 -3.40 -20.91
N VAL A 23 -11.77 -4.61 -20.34
CA VAL A 23 -12.65 -5.02 -19.24
C VAL A 23 -12.04 -4.54 -17.94
N ARG A 24 -12.76 -3.66 -17.24
CA ARG A 24 -12.32 -3.05 -15.98
C ARG A 24 -12.98 -3.77 -14.81
N VAL A 25 -12.16 -4.20 -13.85
CA VAL A 25 -12.59 -5.01 -12.71
C VAL A 25 -12.46 -4.18 -11.44
N TRP A 26 -13.48 -4.24 -10.60
CA TRP A 26 -13.47 -3.62 -9.27
C TRP A 26 -13.25 -4.68 -8.18
N CYS A 27 -12.34 -4.43 -7.26
CA CYS A 27 -12.30 -5.10 -5.97
C CYS A 27 -12.36 -4.04 -4.87
N ASP A 28 -12.91 -4.39 -3.73
CA ASP A 28 -12.92 -3.53 -2.56
C ASP A 28 -12.61 -4.34 -1.31
N GLY A 29 -12.17 -3.65 -0.27
CA GLY A 29 -11.89 -4.28 1.01
C GLY A 29 -11.12 -3.39 1.97
N CYS A 30 -10.95 -3.94 3.16
CA CYS A 30 -10.11 -3.30 4.19
C CYS A 30 -8.62 -3.48 3.86
N TYR A 31 -8.22 -4.68 3.42
CA TYR A 31 -6.81 -5.03 3.17
C TYR A 31 -5.89 -4.76 4.38
N ASP A 32 -6.41 -4.95 5.59
CA ASP A 32 -5.60 -4.85 6.81
C ASP A 32 -4.70 -6.07 6.96
N MET A 33 -3.45 -5.82 7.34
CA MET A 33 -2.37 -6.80 7.35
C MET A 33 -2.31 -7.63 6.04
N VAL A 34 -2.05 -6.93 4.92
CA VAL A 34 -1.95 -7.55 3.59
C VAL A 34 -1.06 -8.80 3.62
N HIS A 35 -1.58 -9.89 3.05
CA HIS A 35 -0.94 -11.20 3.03
C HIS A 35 -1.20 -11.90 1.68
N TYR A 36 -0.59 -13.07 1.46
CA TYR A 36 -0.67 -13.76 0.16
C TYR A 36 -2.10 -14.15 -0.23
N GLY A 37 -3.02 -14.33 0.74
CA GLY A 37 -4.45 -14.48 0.49
C GLY A 37 -5.08 -13.31 -0.29
N HIS A 38 -4.88 -12.07 0.16
CA HIS A 38 -5.34 -10.85 -0.53
C HIS A 38 -4.70 -10.74 -1.93
N SER A 39 -3.39 -10.97 -2.00
CA SER A 39 -2.64 -10.96 -3.25
C SER A 39 -3.20 -11.97 -4.28
N ASN A 40 -3.54 -13.19 -3.85
CA ASN A 40 -4.10 -14.22 -4.73
C ASN A 40 -5.57 -13.96 -5.11
N GLN A 41 -6.36 -13.29 -4.26
CA GLN A 41 -7.69 -12.79 -4.61
C GLN A 41 -7.57 -11.76 -5.74
N LEU A 42 -6.71 -10.76 -5.60
CA LEU A 42 -6.47 -9.73 -6.61
C LEU A 42 -5.90 -10.31 -7.91
N ARG A 43 -5.03 -11.32 -7.84
CA ARG A 43 -4.61 -12.09 -9.03
C ARG A 43 -5.78 -12.73 -9.75
N GLN A 44 -6.70 -13.36 -9.02
CA GLN A 44 -7.88 -14.01 -9.61
C GLN A 44 -8.79 -12.96 -10.25
N ALA A 45 -9.03 -11.83 -9.59
CA ALA A 45 -9.81 -10.72 -10.14
C ALA A 45 -9.18 -10.14 -11.40
N ARG A 46 -7.86 -9.88 -11.39
CA ARG A 46 -7.12 -9.38 -12.54
C ARG A 46 -7.17 -10.32 -13.74
N ALA A 47 -7.26 -11.63 -13.52
CA ALA A 47 -7.39 -12.63 -14.58
C ALA A 47 -8.78 -12.65 -15.24
N MET A 48 -9.79 -12.01 -14.65
CA MET A 48 -11.15 -11.91 -15.20
C MET A 48 -11.34 -10.69 -16.12
N GLY A 49 -10.37 -9.79 -16.19
CA GLY A 49 -10.44 -8.59 -17.03
C GLY A 49 -9.06 -8.10 -17.46
N ASP A 50 -9.01 -6.87 -17.94
CA ASP A 50 -7.83 -6.24 -18.54
C ASP A 50 -7.23 -5.14 -17.66
N TYR A 51 -7.96 -4.64 -16.66
CA TYR A 51 -7.52 -3.58 -15.75
C TYR A 51 -8.19 -3.74 -14.38
N LEU A 52 -7.42 -3.77 -13.30
CA LEU A 52 -7.92 -3.97 -11.94
C LEU A 52 -7.81 -2.68 -11.10
N ILE A 53 -8.97 -2.21 -10.65
CA ILE A 53 -9.12 -1.12 -9.70
C ILE A 53 -9.45 -1.70 -8.33
N VAL A 54 -8.75 -1.23 -7.30
CA VAL A 54 -8.98 -1.67 -5.92
C VAL A 54 -9.39 -0.50 -5.03
N GLY A 55 -10.63 -0.52 -4.58
CA GLY A 55 -11.13 0.36 -3.53
C GLY A 55 -10.65 -0.06 -2.15
N VAL A 56 -10.14 0.89 -1.37
CA VAL A 56 -9.73 0.64 0.02
C VAL A 56 -10.50 1.58 0.94
N HIS A 57 -11.16 1.01 1.95
CA HIS A 57 -12.00 1.78 2.88
C HIS A 57 -11.17 2.62 3.86
N THR A 58 -11.76 3.69 4.39
CA THR A 58 -11.14 4.50 5.46
C THR A 58 -11.17 3.79 6.81
N ASP A 59 -10.34 4.25 7.73
CA ASP A 59 -10.29 3.73 9.10
C ASP A 59 -11.63 3.94 9.83
N GLU A 60 -12.28 5.10 9.62
CA GLU A 60 -13.60 5.36 10.22
C GLU A 60 -14.66 4.40 9.69
N GLU A 61 -14.64 4.13 8.38
CA GLU A 61 -15.65 3.30 7.74
C GLU A 61 -15.54 1.82 8.14
N ILE A 62 -14.31 1.32 8.26
CA ILE A 62 -14.03 -0.02 8.78
C ILE A 62 -14.49 -0.16 10.24
N SER A 63 -14.17 0.85 11.06
CA SER A 63 -14.48 0.84 12.49
C SER A 63 -15.98 0.71 12.79
N LYS A 64 -16.83 1.31 11.95
CA LYS A 64 -18.30 1.21 12.07
C LYS A 64 -18.84 -0.21 11.88
N HIS A 65 -18.15 -1.06 11.11
CA HIS A 65 -18.67 -2.34 10.66
C HIS A 65 -18.03 -3.55 11.35
N LYS A 66 -16.71 -3.51 11.61
CA LYS A 66 -15.96 -4.67 12.10
C LYS A 66 -14.91 -4.37 13.17
N GLY A 67 -14.89 -3.14 13.68
CA GLY A 67 -13.86 -2.65 14.60
C GLY A 67 -12.66 -2.03 13.88
N PRO A 68 -11.78 -1.32 14.62
CA PRO A 68 -10.68 -0.57 14.03
C PRO A 68 -9.63 -1.50 13.39
N PRO A 69 -9.04 -1.11 12.25
CA PRO A 69 -7.95 -1.87 11.64
C PRO A 69 -6.65 -1.73 12.44
N VAL A 70 -5.72 -2.67 12.25
CA VAL A 70 -4.37 -2.62 12.83
C VAL A 70 -3.52 -1.57 12.12
N PHE A 71 -3.55 -1.56 10.78
CA PHE A 71 -2.87 -0.57 9.97
C PHE A 71 -3.76 0.63 9.64
N THR A 72 -3.15 1.80 9.63
CA THR A 72 -3.77 3.03 9.15
C THR A 72 -4.18 2.89 7.68
N GLN A 73 -5.15 3.69 7.25
CA GLN A 73 -5.58 3.68 5.86
C GLN A 73 -4.46 3.98 4.87
N GLU A 74 -3.52 4.88 5.20
CA GLU A 74 -2.39 5.23 4.34
C GLU A 74 -1.42 4.06 4.14
N GLU A 75 -1.19 3.26 5.19
CA GLU A 75 -0.40 2.03 5.09
C GLU A 75 -1.11 1.02 4.20
N ARG A 76 -2.42 0.84 4.37
CA ARG A 76 -3.22 -0.09 3.56
C ARG A 76 -3.25 0.33 2.09
N TYR A 77 -3.41 1.63 1.79
CA TYR A 77 -3.35 2.16 0.42
C TYR A 77 -2.01 1.83 -0.25
N LYS A 78 -0.89 2.10 0.43
CA LYS A 78 0.46 1.81 -0.09
C LYS A 78 0.70 0.32 -0.30
N MET A 79 0.26 -0.51 0.64
CA MET A 79 0.43 -1.97 0.55
C MET A 79 -0.35 -2.55 -0.64
N VAL A 80 -1.59 -2.09 -0.87
CA VAL A 80 -2.39 -2.53 -2.02
C VAL A 80 -1.78 -2.02 -3.34
N GLN A 81 -1.33 -0.77 -3.39
CA GLN A 81 -0.69 -0.17 -4.58
C GLN A 81 0.59 -0.92 -5.00
N ALA A 82 1.28 -1.59 -4.07
CA ALA A 82 2.50 -2.35 -4.34
C ALA A 82 2.25 -3.76 -4.92
N ILE A 83 1.00 -4.23 -4.98
CA ILE A 83 0.68 -5.57 -5.49
C ILE A 83 0.69 -5.57 -7.03
N LYS A 84 1.49 -6.44 -7.68
CA LYS A 84 1.72 -6.38 -9.16
C LYS A 84 0.47 -6.43 -10.04
N TRP A 85 -0.63 -6.96 -9.52
CA TRP A 85 -1.86 -7.15 -10.30
C TRP A 85 -2.80 -5.96 -10.21
N VAL A 86 -2.54 -5.02 -9.29
CA VAL A 86 -3.34 -3.82 -9.09
C VAL A 86 -2.85 -2.74 -10.03
N ASP A 87 -3.75 -2.24 -10.88
CA ASP A 87 -3.44 -1.15 -11.81
C ASP A 87 -3.74 0.22 -11.16
N GLU A 88 -4.77 0.31 -10.32
CA GLU A 88 -5.20 1.56 -9.68
C GLU A 88 -5.77 1.32 -8.28
N VAL A 89 -5.43 2.19 -7.32
CA VAL A 89 -6.01 2.20 -5.97
C VAL A 89 -6.94 3.40 -5.81
N VAL A 90 -8.15 3.15 -5.33
CA VAL A 90 -9.14 4.18 -4.98
C VAL A 90 -9.21 4.29 -3.46
N PRO A 91 -8.68 5.37 -2.85
CA PRO A 91 -8.81 5.60 -1.42
C PRO A 91 -10.24 5.99 -1.05
N ALA A 92 -10.58 5.83 0.23
CA ALA A 92 -11.90 6.15 0.77
C ALA A 92 -13.06 5.51 -0.01
N ALA A 93 -12.89 4.27 -0.44
CA ALA A 93 -13.94 3.52 -1.12
C ALA A 93 -15.10 3.19 -0.14
N PRO A 94 -16.36 3.25 -0.60
CA PRO A 94 -17.51 2.91 0.24
C PRO A 94 -17.43 1.47 0.74
N TYR A 95 -18.00 1.19 1.91
CA TYR A 95 -18.02 -0.16 2.48
C TYR A 95 -18.89 -1.14 1.69
N VAL A 96 -19.97 -0.63 1.10
CA VAL A 96 -20.92 -1.37 0.27
C VAL A 96 -20.67 -0.99 -1.18
N THR A 97 -20.38 -1.98 -2.02
CA THR A 97 -20.20 -1.74 -3.45
C THR A 97 -21.56 -1.59 -4.12
N THR A 98 -21.76 -0.44 -4.75
CA THR A 98 -22.99 -0.06 -5.44
C THR A 98 -22.77 -0.02 -6.95
N LEU A 99 -23.86 -0.06 -7.73
CA LEU A 99 -23.79 0.15 -9.17
C LEU A 99 -23.23 1.54 -9.52
N GLU A 100 -23.56 2.56 -8.73
CA GLU A 100 -23.00 3.91 -8.88
C GLU A 100 -21.47 3.91 -8.77
N THR A 101 -20.92 3.16 -7.82
CA THR A 101 -19.46 3.03 -7.67
C THR A 101 -18.83 2.39 -8.91
N LEU A 102 -19.45 1.31 -9.41
CA LEU A 102 -18.95 0.65 -10.61
C LEU A 102 -19.04 1.57 -11.83
N ASP A 103 -20.12 2.32 -11.98
CA ASP A 103 -20.31 3.23 -13.11
C ASP A 103 -19.34 4.43 -13.03
N LYS A 104 -19.13 4.99 -11.83
CA LYS A 104 -18.18 6.08 -11.57
C LYS A 104 -16.77 5.74 -12.04
N TYR A 105 -16.30 4.52 -11.79
CA TYR A 105 -14.97 4.05 -12.19
C TYR A 105 -14.95 3.28 -13.51
N SER A 106 -16.10 3.24 -14.21
CA SER A 106 -16.29 2.51 -15.47
C SER A 106 -15.89 1.03 -15.38
N CYS A 107 -16.16 0.38 -14.24
CA CYS A 107 -15.92 -1.03 -14.01
C CYS A 107 -17.08 -1.88 -14.54
N ASP A 108 -16.74 -2.95 -15.25
CA ASP A 108 -17.72 -3.89 -15.81
C ASP A 108 -18.44 -4.68 -14.73
N PHE A 109 -17.67 -5.15 -13.74
CA PHE A 109 -18.17 -5.95 -12.61
C PHE A 109 -17.22 -5.83 -11.42
N CYS A 110 -17.70 -6.21 -10.24
CA CYS A 110 -16.84 -6.43 -9.07
C CYS A 110 -16.51 -7.91 -8.87
N VAL A 111 -15.38 -8.15 -8.21
CA VAL A 111 -14.95 -9.48 -7.78
C VAL A 111 -14.73 -9.46 -6.28
N HIS A 112 -15.36 -10.39 -5.57
CA HIS A 112 -15.13 -10.59 -4.14
C HIS A 112 -14.92 -12.09 -3.83
N GLY A 113 -14.39 -12.39 -2.64
CA GLY A 113 -14.40 -13.76 -2.12
C GLY A 113 -15.82 -14.25 -1.85
N ASN A 114 -16.00 -15.55 -1.76
CA ASN A 114 -17.27 -16.19 -1.42
C ASN A 114 -17.63 -16.14 0.09
N ASP A 115 -17.01 -15.21 0.82
CA ASP A 115 -17.30 -14.98 2.24
C ASP A 115 -18.63 -14.24 2.38
N ILE A 116 -19.37 -14.54 3.45
CA ILE A 116 -20.60 -13.81 3.78
C ILE A 116 -20.22 -12.41 4.26
N THR A 117 -20.54 -11.40 3.47
CA THR A 117 -20.32 -9.99 3.81
C THR A 117 -21.66 -9.32 4.06
N LEU A 118 -21.94 -9.04 5.33
CA LEU A 118 -23.16 -8.36 5.76
C LEU A 118 -22.85 -6.94 6.22
N THR A 119 -23.79 -6.02 5.97
CA THR A 119 -23.82 -4.72 6.63
C THR A 119 -24.20 -4.88 8.10
N VAL A 120 -24.10 -3.79 8.87
CA VAL A 120 -24.56 -3.76 10.28
C VAL A 120 -26.03 -4.15 10.45
N ASP A 121 -26.85 -3.95 9.40
CA ASP A 121 -28.27 -4.34 9.37
C ASP A 121 -28.49 -5.81 8.98
N GLY A 122 -27.43 -6.59 8.75
CA GLY A 122 -27.51 -7.99 8.35
C GLY A 122 -27.84 -8.23 6.87
N ARG A 123 -27.71 -7.21 6.01
CA ARG A 123 -27.97 -7.32 4.56
C ARG A 123 -26.70 -7.63 3.79
N ASP A 124 -26.80 -8.42 2.72
CA ASP A 124 -25.67 -8.73 1.84
C ASP A 124 -25.14 -7.45 1.19
N THR A 125 -23.84 -7.16 1.38
CA THR A 125 -23.19 -5.95 0.87
C THR A 125 -23.11 -5.89 -0.65
N TYR A 126 -23.39 -6.98 -1.35
CA TYR A 126 -23.32 -7.06 -2.81
C TYR A 126 -24.68 -7.42 -3.45
N GLU A 127 -25.78 -7.36 -2.70
CA GLU A 127 -27.12 -7.74 -3.18
C GLU A 127 -27.49 -7.02 -4.50
N GLU A 128 -27.37 -5.69 -4.53
CA GLU A 128 -27.68 -4.87 -5.71
C GLU A 128 -26.86 -5.29 -6.94
N VAL A 129 -25.55 -5.49 -6.74
CA VAL A 129 -24.60 -5.80 -7.81
C VAL A 129 -24.77 -7.24 -8.32
N LYS A 130 -25.15 -8.17 -7.42
CA LYS A 130 -25.53 -9.54 -7.77
C LYS A 130 -26.79 -9.56 -8.64
N GLN A 131 -27.83 -8.81 -8.25
CA GLN A 131 -29.07 -8.71 -9.03
C GLN A 131 -28.85 -8.13 -10.44
N ALA A 132 -27.90 -7.20 -10.57
CA ALA A 132 -27.50 -6.63 -11.86
C ALA A 132 -26.59 -7.54 -12.71
N GLY A 133 -26.21 -8.73 -12.22
CA GLY A 133 -25.31 -9.65 -12.94
C GLY A 133 -23.85 -9.17 -13.04
N ARG A 134 -23.49 -8.12 -12.27
CA ARG A 134 -22.16 -7.46 -12.25
C ARG A 134 -21.30 -7.90 -11.06
N TYR A 135 -21.62 -9.03 -10.45
CA TYR A 135 -20.84 -9.66 -9.39
C TYR A 135 -20.18 -10.93 -9.89
N ARG A 136 -18.94 -11.17 -9.46
CA ARG A 136 -18.16 -12.38 -9.73
C ARG A 136 -17.47 -12.84 -8.45
N GLU A 137 -17.32 -14.15 -8.29
CA GLU A 137 -16.68 -14.75 -7.12
C GLU A 137 -15.29 -15.29 -7.45
N CYS A 138 -14.40 -15.19 -6.47
CA CYS A 138 -13.10 -15.86 -6.49
C CYS A 138 -12.96 -16.78 -5.27
N LYS A 139 -12.11 -17.80 -5.39
CA LYS A 139 -11.92 -18.77 -4.31
C LYS A 139 -11.03 -18.17 -3.23
N ARG A 140 -11.47 -18.30 -1.97
CA ARG A 140 -10.66 -17.96 -0.80
C ARG A 140 -9.39 -18.80 -0.78
N THR A 141 -8.27 -18.16 -0.44
CA THR A 141 -6.98 -18.83 -0.30
C THR A 141 -6.93 -19.58 1.02
N GLN A 142 -6.58 -20.87 0.99
CA GLN A 142 -6.48 -21.70 2.20
C GLN A 142 -5.17 -21.42 2.96
N GLY A 143 -5.20 -21.62 4.27
CA GLY A 143 -4.02 -21.53 5.15
C GLY A 143 -3.60 -20.12 5.58
N VAL A 144 -4.37 -19.08 5.24
CA VAL A 144 -4.07 -17.70 5.70
C VAL A 144 -5.31 -16.85 5.88
N SER A 145 -5.29 -16.05 6.94
CA SER A 145 -6.21 -14.94 7.16
C SER A 145 -5.60 -13.96 8.17
N THR A 146 -6.12 -12.74 8.24
CA THR A 146 -5.75 -11.79 9.30
C THR A 146 -5.94 -12.40 10.69
N THR A 147 -7.06 -13.07 10.96
CA THR A 147 -7.33 -13.76 12.23
C THR A 147 -6.28 -14.82 12.54
N ASP A 148 -5.88 -15.57 11.52
CA ASP A 148 -4.85 -16.58 11.65
C ASP A 148 -3.48 -15.99 12.03
N LEU A 149 -3.06 -14.94 11.32
CA LEU A 149 -1.81 -14.23 11.62
C LEU A 149 -1.81 -13.63 13.03
N VAL A 150 -2.92 -13.04 13.46
CA VAL A 150 -3.09 -12.58 14.86
C VAL A 150 -2.95 -13.74 15.83
N GLY A 151 -3.58 -14.88 15.55
CA GLY A 151 -3.46 -16.09 16.36
C GLY A 151 -2.00 -16.54 16.55
N ARG A 152 -1.21 -16.55 15.47
CA ARG A 152 0.23 -16.84 15.52
C ARG A 152 0.99 -15.85 16.40
N MET A 153 0.74 -14.55 16.24
CA MET A 153 1.39 -13.50 17.03
C MET A 153 1.08 -13.62 18.54
N LEU A 154 -0.18 -13.92 18.89
CA LEU A 154 -0.60 -14.14 20.27
C LEU A 154 0.03 -15.40 20.87
N LEU A 155 0.30 -16.43 20.08
CA LEU A 155 0.96 -17.65 20.54
C LEU A 155 2.45 -17.41 20.80
N VAL A 156 3.15 -16.75 19.87
CA VAL A 156 4.58 -16.40 19.98
C VAL A 156 4.82 -15.54 21.23
N THR A 157 3.98 -14.52 21.45
CA THR A 157 4.10 -13.66 22.63
C THR A 157 3.85 -14.42 23.93
N LYS A 158 2.89 -15.36 23.99
CA LYS A 158 2.70 -16.21 25.18
C LYS A 158 3.88 -17.13 25.47
N ALA A 159 4.48 -17.74 24.45
CA ALA A 159 5.62 -18.63 24.60
C ALA A 159 6.88 -17.86 25.06
N HIS A 160 7.15 -16.72 24.44
CA HIS A 160 8.28 -15.84 24.79
C HIS A 160 8.23 -15.38 26.25
N HIS A 161 7.07 -14.93 26.74
CA HIS A 161 6.92 -14.48 28.14
C HIS A 161 6.89 -15.63 29.16
N ARG A 162 6.68 -16.88 28.73
CA ARG A 162 6.70 -18.07 29.59
C ARG A 162 8.04 -18.79 29.63
N GLY A 163 9.04 -18.34 28.87
CA GLY A 163 10.36 -18.98 28.78
C GLY A 163 10.32 -20.40 28.21
N GLN A 164 9.28 -20.74 27.42
CA GLN A 164 9.15 -22.04 26.78
C GLN A 164 9.65 -21.95 25.34
N GLU A 165 10.54 -22.88 24.95
CA GLU A 165 10.98 -23.08 23.56
C GLU A 165 9.77 -23.31 22.64
N MET A 166 9.80 -22.69 21.46
CA MET A 166 8.72 -22.75 20.46
C MET A 166 8.53 -24.19 19.98
N THR A 167 7.32 -24.74 20.12
CA THR A 167 7.02 -26.13 19.75
C THR A 167 7.14 -26.34 18.24
N SER A 168 7.50 -27.56 17.81
CA SER A 168 7.71 -27.95 16.40
C SER A 168 6.50 -27.65 15.50
N GLU A 169 5.29 -27.72 16.06
CA GLU A 169 4.03 -27.42 15.38
C GLU A 169 3.89 -25.96 14.93
N CYS A 170 4.55 -25.00 15.61
CA CYS A 170 4.49 -23.59 15.25
C CYS A 170 5.36 -23.25 14.02
N ARG A 171 6.40 -24.06 13.73
CA ARG A 171 7.31 -23.82 12.60
C ARG A 171 6.68 -24.23 11.28
N GLU A 172 6.06 -25.41 11.21
CA GLU A 172 5.45 -25.93 9.97
C GLU A 172 4.38 -25.00 9.38
N TYR A 173 3.75 -24.18 10.22
CA TYR A 173 2.69 -23.25 9.81
C TYR A 173 3.22 -21.96 9.15
N ALA A 174 4.46 -21.55 9.46
CA ALA A 174 5.06 -20.32 8.93
C ALA A 174 5.53 -20.46 7.47
N ASP A 175 5.76 -21.68 7.00
CA ASP A 175 6.52 -21.95 5.78
C ASP A 175 5.68 -21.97 4.49
N SER A 176 4.36 -21.75 4.58
CA SER A 176 3.51 -21.72 3.38
C SER A 176 3.37 -20.29 2.82
N PHE A 177 4.10 -20.01 1.73
CA PHE A 177 3.78 -19.08 0.60
C PHE A 177 4.53 -17.74 0.43
N GLY A 178 4.97 -17.50 -0.82
CA GLY A 178 5.27 -16.18 -1.41
C GLY A 178 5.53 -16.22 -2.94
N LYS A 179 4.68 -15.59 -3.78
CA LYS A 179 4.75 -15.63 -5.27
C LYS A 179 5.66 -14.56 -5.94
N TYR A 180 6.64 -14.08 -5.21
CA TYR A 180 7.81 -13.30 -5.72
C TYR A 180 9.10 -13.73 -5.06
N VAL A 181 9.02 -14.83 -4.33
CA VAL A 181 10.15 -15.46 -3.69
C VAL A 181 10.38 -16.70 -4.52
N SER A 182 11.48 -16.72 -5.28
CA SER A 182 11.87 -17.90 -6.03
C SER A 182 12.13 -19.07 -5.08
N GLU A 183 12.69 -18.77 -3.91
CA GLU A 183 13.11 -19.73 -2.91
C GLU A 183 13.10 -19.10 -1.50
N VAL A 184 12.55 -19.83 -0.52
CA VAL A 184 12.50 -19.42 0.90
C VAL A 184 13.49 -20.29 1.67
N VAL A 185 14.42 -19.68 2.39
CA VAL A 185 15.35 -20.39 3.28
C VAL A 185 14.76 -20.40 4.69
N ILE A 186 14.17 -21.53 5.07
CA ILE A 186 13.57 -21.72 6.39
C ILE A 186 14.70 -21.95 7.40
N GLY A 187 14.73 -21.15 8.46
CA GLY A 187 15.82 -21.20 9.44
C GLY A 187 17.12 -20.57 8.95
N ALA A 188 17.04 -19.62 8.01
CA ALA A 188 18.20 -18.84 7.59
C ALA A 188 18.92 -18.22 8.81
N PRO A 189 20.27 -18.26 8.83
CA PRO A 189 21.04 -17.60 9.86
C PRO A 189 20.77 -16.08 9.84
N TYR A 190 20.98 -15.43 10.98
CA TYR A 190 20.83 -13.98 11.10
C TYR A 190 21.83 -13.23 10.20
N ALA A 191 23.09 -13.67 10.21
CA ALA A 191 24.13 -13.18 9.30
C ALA A 191 24.02 -13.79 7.91
N VAL A 192 24.15 -12.94 6.89
CA VAL A 192 24.20 -13.30 5.48
C VAL A 192 25.64 -13.67 5.10
N THR A 193 25.95 -14.95 5.19
CA THR A 193 27.31 -15.46 4.91
C THR A 193 27.57 -15.62 3.41
N ALA A 194 28.86 -15.61 3.01
CA ALA A 194 29.25 -15.88 1.64
C ALA A 194 28.80 -17.27 1.16
N GLU A 195 28.87 -18.27 2.04
CA GLU A 195 28.38 -19.63 1.76
C GLU A 195 26.90 -19.66 1.41
N LEU A 196 26.07 -18.90 2.15
CA LEU A 196 24.64 -18.77 1.89
C LEU A 196 24.39 -18.12 0.51
N LEU A 197 25.09 -17.02 0.22
CA LEU A 197 24.94 -16.29 -1.04
C LEU A 197 25.39 -17.10 -2.25
N ASP A 198 26.51 -17.82 -2.14
CA ASP A 198 27.02 -18.66 -3.22
C ASP A 198 26.10 -19.88 -3.45
N HIS A 199 25.59 -20.49 -2.38
CA HIS A 199 24.66 -21.61 -2.46
C HIS A 199 23.37 -21.24 -3.22
N PHE A 200 22.79 -20.09 -2.89
CA PHE A 200 21.55 -19.60 -3.52
C PHE A 200 21.78 -18.69 -4.74
N LYS A 201 23.05 -18.48 -5.14
CA LYS A 201 23.46 -17.62 -6.27
C LYS A 201 22.88 -16.21 -6.19
N VAL A 202 22.98 -15.60 -5.01
CA VAL A 202 22.44 -14.26 -4.71
C VAL A 202 23.53 -13.21 -4.93
N GLU A 203 23.34 -12.35 -5.94
CA GLU A 203 24.30 -11.28 -6.27
C GLU A 203 24.09 -9.98 -5.47
N LEU A 204 22.86 -9.75 -5.00
CA LEU A 204 22.45 -8.54 -4.30
C LEU A 204 21.64 -8.89 -3.05
N VAL A 205 22.06 -8.32 -1.93
CA VAL A 205 21.35 -8.40 -0.64
C VAL A 205 20.72 -7.04 -0.37
N CYS A 206 19.41 -7.04 -0.12
CA CYS A 206 18.65 -5.85 0.21
C CYS A 206 18.15 -5.97 1.65
N HIS A 207 18.33 -4.91 2.45
CA HIS A 207 17.69 -4.78 3.76
C HIS A 207 16.86 -3.47 3.81
N GLY A 208 15.90 -3.42 4.74
CA GLY A 208 15.10 -2.22 4.95
C GLY A 208 15.91 -1.07 5.56
N LYS A 209 15.32 0.12 5.67
CA LYS A 209 15.99 1.30 6.29
C LYS A 209 16.09 1.24 7.82
N THR A 210 15.77 0.09 8.41
CA THR A 210 15.89 -0.14 9.86
C THR A 210 17.37 -0.17 10.24
N GLU A 211 17.68 0.29 11.45
CA GLU A 211 19.01 0.21 12.01
C GLU A 211 19.50 -1.25 12.02
N ILE A 212 20.74 -1.47 11.58
CA ILE A 212 21.34 -2.80 11.54
C ILE A 212 21.73 -3.18 12.96
N VAL A 213 21.19 -4.29 13.44
CA VAL A 213 21.58 -4.86 14.74
C VAL A 213 22.78 -5.78 14.51
N PRO A 214 23.90 -5.61 15.22
CA PRO A 214 25.04 -6.51 15.10
C PRO A 214 24.69 -7.95 15.53
N ASP A 215 25.38 -8.94 14.96
CA ASP A 215 25.28 -10.33 15.40
C ASP A 215 25.87 -10.51 16.81
N LYS A 216 25.74 -11.70 17.41
CA LYS A 216 26.19 -12.03 18.76
C LYS A 216 27.69 -11.79 18.98
N ASP A 217 28.48 -11.83 17.92
CA ASP A 217 29.92 -11.55 17.92
C ASP A 217 30.26 -10.07 17.61
N GLY A 218 29.25 -9.22 17.41
CA GLY A 218 29.38 -7.81 17.10
C GLY A 218 29.62 -7.50 15.61
N SER A 219 29.62 -8.51 14.73
CA SER A 219 29.75 -8.32 13.29
C SER A 219 28.47 -7.74 12.66
N ASP A 220 28.62 -7.00 11.56
CA ASP A 220 27.48 -6.57 10.76
C ASP A 220 26.96 -7.78 9.94
N PRO A 221 25.69 -8.19 10.12
CA PRO A 221 25.12 -9.36 9.47
C PRO A 221 25.06 -9.26 7.94
N TYR A 222 25.23 -8.08 7.35
CA TYR A 222 25.24 -7.87 5.90
C TYR A 222 26.63 -7.56 5.34
N GLN A 223 27.67 -7.60 6.18
CA GLN A 223 29.03 -7.27 5.77
C GLN A 223 29.62 -8.40 4.92
N ARG A 224 29.75 -8.13 3.62
CA ARG A 224 30.35 -9.08 2.68
C ARG A 224 31.83 -9.30 2.98
N GLU A 225 32.22 -10.53 3.32
CA GLU A 225 33.62 -10.94 3.23
C GLU A 225 34.02 -10.84 1.75
N ARG A 226 34.93 -9.92 1.42
CA ARG A 226 35.47 -9.79 0.06
C ARG A 226 36.36 -10.99 -0.21
N SER A 227 35.81 -12.07 -0.76
CA SER A 227 36.62 -13.12 -1.36
C SER A 227 37.40 -12.53 -2.54
N HIS A 228 38.71 -12.74 -2.54
CA HIS A 228 39.66 -12.22 -3.51
C HIS A 228 39.27 -12.61 -4.95
N HIS A 229 38.63 -11.70 -5.69
CA HIS A 229 38.64 -11.70 -7.15
C HIS A 229 39.15 -10.34 -7.62
N GLY A 230 40.11 -10.38 -8.55
CA GLY A 230 40.93 -9.25 -9.00
C GLY A 230 40.14 -8.06 -9.57
N PRO A 231 40.84 -6.95 -9.90
CA PRO A 231 40.23 -5.65 -10.06
C PRO A 231 39.32 -5.61 -11.29
N HIS A 232 38.00 -5.60 -11.07
CA HIS A 232 37.05 -5.17 -12.09
C HIS A 232 36.89 -3.65 -12.04
N ARG A 233 36.98 -3.05 -13.24
CA ARG A 233 36.96 -1.61 -13.54
C ARG A 233 35.97 -0.80 -12.68
N PRO A 234 36.33 0.43 -12.27
CA PRO A 234 35.37 1.33 -11.64
C PRO A 234 34.32 1.74 -12.68
N ALA A 235 33.05 1.39 -12.43
CA ALA A 235 31.93 2.05 -13.07
C ALA A 235 31.86 3.48 -12.51
N HIS A 236 31.77 4.43 -13.44
CA HIS A 236 31.81 5.87 -13.22
C HIS A 236 31.00 6.34 -12.00
N HIS A 237 31.70 7.01 -11.07
CA HIS A 237 31.10 8.03 -10.22
C HIS A 237 30.59 9.15 -11.13
N GLN A 238 29.28 9.33 -11.20
CA GLN A 238 28.70 10.63 -11.52
C GLN A 238 28.26 11.23 -10.19
N GLU A 239 29.21 11.95 -9.60
CA GLU A 239 28.97 12.92 -8.54
C GLU A 239 28.04 14.00 -9.09
N GLN A 240 26.86 14.20 -8.51
CA GLN A 240 26.20 15.50 -8.53
C GLN A 240 26.25 16.08 -7.13
N ALA A 241 27.20 17.01 -7.02
CA ALA A 241 27.42 18.03 -6.03
C ALA A 241 26.14 18.63 -5.44
N GLY A 242 26.22 18.94 -4.15
CA GLY A 242 25.18 19.64 -3.41
C GLY A 242 24.92 21.06 -3.91
N VAL A 243 23.68 21.50 -3.72
CA VAL A 243 23.31 22.92 -3.83
C VAL A 243 23.25 23.47 -2.40
N ARG A 244 24.27 24.25 -2.05
CA ARG A 244 24.27 25.17 -0.92
C ARG A 244 23.18 26.22 -1.15
N GLY A 245 22.29 26.39 -0.18
CA GLY A 245 21.43 27.57 -0.11
C GLY A 245 22.26 28.81 0.26
N PRO A 246 21.91 30.01 -0.22
CA PRO A 246 22.61 31.23 0.18
C PRO A 246 22.19 31.66 1.60
N GLU A 247 23.20 32.00 2.40
CA GLU A 247 23.09 32.62 3.73
C GLU A 247 22.66 34.11 3.66
N PRO A 248 22.21 34.70 4.78
CA PRO A 248 21.61 36.04 4.82
C PRO A 248 22.67 37.14 4.98
N GLU A 249 22.48 38.29 4.34
CA GLU A 249 23.21 39.52 4.65
C GLU A 249 22.34 40.48 5.49
N GLU A 250 22.87 40.87 6.65
CA GLU A 250 22.40 42.02 7.43
C GLU A 250 23.10 43.31 6.95
N GLY A 251 22.37 44.44 6.99
CA GLY A 251 22.99 45.75 7.20
C GLY A 251 22.35 46.98 6.54
N GLY A 252 21.51 47.71 7.30
CA GLY A 252 21.74 49.13 7.55
C GLY A 252 21.06 50.24 6.70
N GLN A 253 20.12 50.95 7.36
CA GLN A 253 19.88 52.41 7.37
C GLN A 253 19.08 53.11 6.25
N GLY A 254 18.00 53.82 6.66
CA GLY A 254 17.83 55.23 6.27
C GLY A 254 16.46 55.70 5.71
N ALA A 255 15.63 56.25 6.62
CA ALA A 255 14.74 57.43 6.46
C ALA A 255 13.55 57.45 5.47
N GLY A 256 12.37 57.82 5.99
CA GLY A 256 11.29 58.44 5.19
C GLY A 256 9.84 58.23 5.68
N LEU A 257 9.40 58.99 6.70
CA LEU A 257 7.98 59.38 6.90
C LEU A 257 7.63 60.52 5.91
N PRO A 258 6.36 60.96 5.66
CA PRO A 258 5.18 60.88 6.56
C PRO A 258 3.77 60.70 5.91
N GLY A 259 2.77 60.56 6.78
CA GLY A 259 1.36 61.01 6.59
C GLY A 259 0.39 59.98 5.98
N GLY A 260 -0.84 59.78 6.46
CA GLY A 260 -1.62 60.36 7.55
C GLY A 260 -3.08 59.88 7.47
N ARG A 261 -3.79 60.01 8.61
CA ARG A 261 -5.26 60.14 8.79
C ARG A 261 -6.15 58.91 8.53
N GLU A 262 -6.81 58.42 9.60
CA GLU A 262 -8.25 58.58 9.93
C GLU A 262 -9.09 57.42 9.35
N ALA A 263 -10.18 56.92 9.90
CA ALA A 263 -10.82 56.92 11.21
C ALA A 263 -12.01 55.94 11.10
N ALA A 264 -12.40 55.34 12.24
CA ALA A 264 -13.79 55.05 12.66
C ALA A 264 -14.73 54.08 11.89
N GLY A 265 -15.58 53.41 12.70
CA GLY A 265 -16.92 52.91 12.33
C GLY A 265 -16.98 51.40 12.16
N ASP A 266 -17.24 50.61 13.21
CA ASP A 266 -18.57 50.31 13.78
C ASP A 266 -19.53 49.66 12.77
N THR A 267 -19.87 48.38 12.96
CA THR A 267 -21.23 47.91 13.29
C THR A 267 -21.43 46.41 13.09
N ALA A 268 -22.23 45.89 14.02
CA ALA A 268 -22.82 44.57 14.18
C ALA A 268 -23.46 43.90 12.93
N ARG A 269 -23.49 42.55 12.98
CA ARG A 269 -24.61 41.60 12.73
C ARG A 269 -23.99 40.19 12.72
N GLY A 270 -24.38 39.20 13.51
CA GLY A 270 -25.73 38.77 13.82
C GLY A 270 -26.20 37.78 12.76
N GLY A 271 -26.33 36.49 13.10
CA GLY A 271 -27.02 35.53 12.22
C GLY A 271 -26.62 34.07 12.37
N ALA A 272 -27.44 33.33 13.11
CA ALA A 272 -27.49 31.87 13.21
C ALA A 272 -27.92 31.18 11.90
N ARG A 273 -27.89 29.83 11.94
CA ARG A 273 -28.51 28.79 11.07
C ARG A 273 -27.44 27.98 10.33
N LEU A 274 -27.49 26.66 10.23
CA LEU A 274 -28.41 25.59 10.63
C LEU A 274 -27.56 24.32 10.72
#